data_AF-A0A838M0V1-F1
#
_entry.id   AF-A0A838M0V1-F1
#
_cell.length_a   1.000
_cell.length_b   1.000
_cell.length_c   1.000
_cell.angle_alpha   90.00
_cell.angle_beta   90.00
_cell.angle_gamma   90.00
#
_symmetry.space_group_name_H-M   'P 1'
#
loop_
_entity.id
_entity.type
_entity.pdbx_description
1 polymer ?
#
loop_
_entity_poly.entity_id
_entity_poly.type
_entity_poly.pdbx_seq_one_letter_code
_entity_poly.pdbx_strand_id
1 'polypeptide(L)'
;MWPDLINGSFELVGAYFTWRNWLQLRRDRHLAGVYWPTTAFFSAWGLWNLVYYPALDQWASFAGGVLLVSGNVAWVVLAVRLRINDTLNAPDGSGKD
;
A
#
# COMPACT_ATOMS: atom_id res chain seq x y z
N MET A 1 1.31 11.40 -24.32
CA MET A 1 2.11 12.19 -23.37
C MET A 1 1.26 12.92 -22.32
N TRP A 2 0.30 13.79 -22.68
CA TRP A 2 -0.52 14.51 -21.69
C TRP A 2 -1.28 13.58 -20.69
N PRO A 3 -1.92 12.47 -21.13
CA PRO A 3 -2.55 11.53 -20.20
C PRO A 3 -1.57 10.85 -19.24
N ASP A 4 -0.35 10.58 -19.71
CA ASP A 4 0.71 9.95 -18.91
C ASP A 4 1.21 10.89 -17.79
N LEU A 5 1.39 12.17 -18.11
CA LEU A 5 1.80 13.16 -17.10
C LEU A 5 0.72 13.37 -16.04
N ILE A 6 -0.56 13.41 -16.45
CA ILE A 6 -1.67 13.51 -15.50
C ILE A 6 -1.68 12.29 -14.59
N ASN A 7 -1.74 11.08 -15.17
CA ASN A 7 -1.79 9.87 -14.36
C ASN A 7 -0.54 9.72 -13.48
N GLY A 8 0.65 9.94 -14.02
CA GLY A 8 1.90 9.95 -13.26
C GLY A 8 1.91 10.97 -12.11
N SER A 9 1.25 12.12 -12.24
CA SER A 9 1.10 13.07 -11.13
C SER A 9 0.19 12.53 -10.02
N PHE A 10 -0.91 11.85 -10.37
CA PHE A 10 -1.78 11.18 -9.40
C PHE A 10 -1.07 10.03 -8.70
N GLU A 11 -0.29 9.23 -9.45
CA GLU A 11 0.55 8.17 -8.92
C GLU A 11 1.57 8.74 -7.90
N LEU A 12 2.25 9.84 -8.22
CA LEU A 12 3.20 10.49 -7.31
C LEU A 12 2.54 11.07 -6.04
N VAL A 13 1.38 11.73 -6.18
CA VAL A 13 0.63 12.25 -5.04
C VAL A 13 0.12 11.09 -4.17
N GLY A 14 -0.41 10.05 -4.78
CA GLY A 14 -0.80 8.81 -4.11
C GLY A 14 0.36 8.20 -3.35
N ALA A 15 1.54 8.15 -3.98
CA ALA A 15 2.76 7.63 -3.37
C ALA A 15 3.17 8.42 -2.12
N TYR A 16 3.11 9.75 -2.18
CA TYR A 16 3.34 10.58 -1.01
C TYR A 16 2.41 10.18 0.16
N PHE A 17 1.10 10.05 -0.10
CA PHE A 17 0.15 9.68 0.94
C PHE A 17 0.32 8.24 1.46
N THR A 18 0.63 7.27 0.61
CA THR A 18 0.89 5.89 1.05
C THR A 18 2.16 5.80 1.90
N TRP A 19 3.22 6.53 1.55
CA TRP A 19 4.41 6.61 2.39
C TRP A 19 4.15 7.33 3.73
N ARG A 20 3.34 8.40 3.74
CA ARG A 20 2.89 9.03 4.99
C ARG A 20 2.07 8.06 5.86
N ASN A 21 1.18 7.28 5.24
CA ASN A 21 0.41 6.25 5.93
C ASN A 21 1.31 5.16 6.52
N TRP A 22 2.35 4.74 5.79
CA TRP A 22 3.34 3.77 6.31
C TRP A 22 4.11 4.33 7.51
N LEU A 23 4.56 5.58 7.42
CA LEU A 23 5.23 6.26 8.53
C LEU A 23 4.33 6.37 9.76
N GLN A 24 3.03 6.65 9.55
CA GLN A 24 2.04 6.72 10.61
C GLN A 24 1.87 5.35 11.29
N LEU A 25 1.59 4.29 10.52
CA LEU A 25 1.47 2.93 11.06
C LEU A 25 2.73 2.47 11.81
N ARG A 26 3.92 2.85 11.31
CA ARG A 26 5.20 2.55 11.98
C ARG A 26 5.35 3.26 13.33
N ARG A 27 4.81 4.47 13.46
CA ARG A 27 4.79 5.21 14.73
C ARG A 27 3.76 4.64 15.69
N ASP A 28 2.59 4.29 15.19
CA ASP A 28 1.48 3.80 16.00
C ASP A 28 1.74 2.39 16.55
N ARG A 29 2.55 1.58 15.84
CA ARG A 29 2.98 0.24 16.27
C ARG A 29 1.82 -0.73 16.56
N HIS A 30 0.62 -0.39 16.12
CA HIS A 30 -0.60 -1.17 16.28
C HIS A 30 -1.53 -0.89 15.11
N LEU A 31 -2.27 -1.91 14.67
CA LEU A 31 -3.19 -1.83 13.54
C LEU A 31 -4.63 -1.83 14.06
N ALA A 32 -5.29 -0.66 14.08
CA ALA A 32 -6.67 -0.52 14.53
C ALA A 32 -7.52 0.27 13.52
N GLY A 33 -8.79 -0.12 13.38
CA GLY A 33 -9.78 0.64 12.60
C GLY A 33 -9.61 0.62 11.08
N VAL A 34 -8.81 -0.32 10.52
CA VAL A 34 -8.56 -0.41 9.07
C VAL A 34 -8.72 -1.86 8.59
N TYR A 35 -9.49 -2.04 7.52
CA TYR A 35 -9.55 -3.30 6.78
C TYR A 35 -8.33 -3.41 5.85
N TRP A 36 -7.19 -3.84 6.41
CA TRP A 36 -5.91 -3.92 5.70
C TRP A 36 -5.91 -4.71 4.38
N PRO A 37 -6.79 -5.73 4.15
CA PRO A 37 -6.85 -6.40 2.86
C PRO A 37 -7.19 -5.48 1.69
N THR A 38 -7.86 -4.34 1.93
CA THR A 38 -8.07 -3.31 0.90
C THR A 38 -6.75 -2.80 0.34
N THR A 39 -5.81 -2.40 1.21
CA THR A 39 -4.49 -1.94 0.77
C THR A 39 -3.71 -3.05 0.07
N ALA A 40 -3.88 -4.31 0.50
CA ALA A 40 -3.28 -5.46 -0.17
C ALA A 40 -3.83 -5.64 -1.61
N PHE A 41 -5.14 -5.53 -1.80
CA PHE A 41 -5.75 -5.56 -3.13
C PHE A 41 -5.23 -4.43 -4.01
N PHE A 42 -5.20 -3.19 -3.53
CA PHE A 42 -4.66 -2.06 -4.29
C PHE A 42 -3.15 -2.17 -4.56
N SER A 43 -2.39 -2.87 -3.70
CA SER A 43 -1.00 -3.21 -4.00
C SER A 43 -0.91 -4.17 -5.19
N ALA A 44 -1.73 -5.22 -5.21
CA ALA A 44 -1.77 -6.19 -6.31
C ALA A 44 -2.25 -5.55 -7.62
N TRP A 45 -3.27 -4.70 -7.56
CA TRP A 45 -3.72 -3.96 -8.74
C TRP A 45 -2.68 -2.96 -9.24
N GLY A 46 -1.98 -2.28 -8.34
CA GLY A 46 -0.86 -1.42 -8.73
C GLY A 46 0.30 -2.18 -9.37
N LEU A 47 0.62 -3.40 -8.91
CA LEU A 47 1.60 -4.27 -9.58
C LEU A 47 1.16 -4.61 -11.02
N TRP A 48 -0.14 -4.84 -11.24
CA TRP A 48 -0.67 -5.00 -12.59
C TRP A 48 -0.49 -3.72 -13.42
N ASN A 49 -0.72 -2.54 -12.85
CA ASN A 49 -0.50 -1.27 -13.53
C ASN A 49 0.96 -1.09 -13.97
N LEU A 50 1.94 -1.57 -13.19
CA LEU A 50 3.36 -1.53 -13.59
C LEU A 50 3.67 -2.37 -14.83
N VAL A 51 2.95 -3.47 -15.06
CA VAL A 51 3.06 -4.27 -16.29
C VAL A 51 2.31 -3.59 -17.43
N TYR A 52 1.20 -2.93 -17.12
CA TYR A 52 0.31 -2.31 -18.09
C TYR A 52 0.87 -1.00 -18.67
N TYR A 53 1.52 -0.16 -17.88
CA TYR A 53 2.00 1.16 -18.34
C TYR A 53 3.04 1.13 -19.46
N PRO A 54 4.06 0.25 -19.44
CA PRO A 54 4.99 0.13 -20.57
C PRO A 54 4.31 -0.28 -21.88
N ALA A 55 3.24 -1.10 -21.81
CA ALA A 55 2.47 -1.49 -22.99
C ALA A 55 1.68 -0.32 -23.61
N LEU A 56 1.47 0.76 -22.85
CA LEU A 56 0.80 1.99 -23.28
C LEU A 56 1.76 3.15 -23.55
N ASP A 57 3.08 2.92 -23.47
CA ASP A 57 4.12 3.96 -23.56
C ASP A 57 3.93 5.09 -22.52
N GLN A 58 3.52 4.71 -21.30
CA GLN A 58 3.23 5.62 -20.18
C GLN A 58 4.32 5.58 -19.10
N TRP A 59 5.50 6.11 -19.42
CA TRP A 59 6.68 6.02 -18.55
C TRP A 59 6.61 6.89 -17.30
N ALA A 60 5.93 8.05 -17.35
CA ALA A 60 5.75 8.88 -16.15
C ALA A 60 4.85 8.18 -15.13
N SER A 61 3.78 7.55 -15.61
CA SER A 61 2.87 6.70 -14.82
C SER A 61 3.60 5.48 -14.26
N PHE A 62 4.46 4.84 -15.05
CA PHE A 62 5.29 3.74 -14.58
C PHE A 62 6.19 4.17 -13.41
N ALA A 63 6.94 5.27 -13.56
CA ALA A 63 7.83 5.75 -12.51
C ALA A 63 7.07 6.14 -11.22
N GLY A 64 5.95 6.87 -11.36
CA GLY A 64 5.09 7.21 -10.21
C GLY A 64 4.48 5.96 -9.56
N GLY A 65 4.01 5.03 -10.38
CA GLY A 65 3.42 3.76 -9.94
C GLY A 65 4.39 2.91 -9.15
N VAL A 66 5.68 2.86 -9.54
CA VAL A 66 6.70 2.11 -8.78
C VAL A 66 6.78 2.65 -7.35
N LEU A 67 6.79 3.97 -7.21
CA LEU A 67 6.84 4.62 -5.90
C LEU A 67 5.55 4.38 -5.10
N LEU A 68 4.38 4.48 -5.74
CA LEU A 68 3.09 4.22 -5.10
C LEU A 68 2.99 2.78 -4.59
N VAL A 69 3.26 1.81 -5.47
CA VAL A 69 3.19 0.38 -5.18
C VAL A 69 4.17 -0.01 -4.08
N SER A 70 5.40 0.52 -4.12
CA SER A 70 6.37 0.27 -3.05
C SER A 70 5.89 0.73 -1.68
N GLY A 71 5.25 1.91 -1.60
CA GLY A 71 4.65 2.42 -0.35
C GLY A 71 3.50 1.55 0.14
N ASN A 72 2.61 1.13 -0.77
CA ASN A 72 1.50 0.22 -0.45
C ASN A 72 2.00 -1.15 0.04
N VAL A 73 2.96 -1.76 -0.65
CA VAL A 73 3.56 -3.04 -0.25
C VAL A 73 4.25 -2.91 1.11
N ALA A 74 5.04 -1.85 1.32
CA ALA A 74 5.68 -1.59 2.61
C ALA A 74 4.65 -1.46 3.74
N TRP A 75 3.52 -0.78 3.48
CA TRP A 75 2.40 -0.67 4.41
C TRP A 75 1.77 -2.03 4.72
N VAL A 76 1.46 -2.83 3.71
CA VAL A 76 0.85 -4.16 3.89
C VAL A 76 1.77 -5.08 4.69
N VAL A 77 3.06 -5.11 4.38
CA VAL A 77 4.04 -5.91 5.13
C VAL A 77 4.04 -5.51 6.61
N LEU A 78 4.02 -4.21 6.91
CA LEU A 78 3.97 -3.73 8.28
C LEU A 78 2.63 -4.08 8.96
N ALA A 79 1.51 -3.89 8.28
CA ALA A 79 0.17 -4.21 8.81
C ALA A 79 0.03 -5.70 9.15
N VAL A 80 0.48 -6.59 8.25
CA VAL A 80 0.46 -8.04 8.47
C VAL A 80 1.35 -8.40 9.67
N ARG A 81 2.55 -7.82 9.76
CA ARG A 81 3.45 -8.06 10.90
C ARG A 81 2.81 -7.65 12.22
N LEU A 82 2.19 -6.47 12.28
CA LEU A 82 1.50 -5.98 13.48
C LEU A 82 0.32 -6.88 13.84
N ARG A 83 -0.48 -7.31 12.85
CA ARG A 83 -1.62 -8.21 13.08
C ARG A 83 -1.20 -9.57 13.65
N ILE A 84 -0.10 -10.15 13.14
CA ILE A 84 0.45 -11.41 13.66
C ILE A 84 0.89 -11.22 15.11
N ASN A 85 1.63 -10.14 15.40
CA ASN A 85 2.08 -9.84 16.76
C ASN A 85 0.89 -9.65 17.72
N ASP A 86 -0.16 -8.94 17.31
CA ASP A 86 -1.36 -8.75 18.13
C ASP A 86 -2.06 -10.09 18.42
N THR A 87 -2.06 -11.01 17.46
CA THR A 87 -2.64 -12.35 17.61
C THR A 87 -1.82 -13.24 18.54
N LEU A 88 -0.49 -13.18 18.46
CA LEU A 88 0.42 -13.95 19.33
C LEU A 88 0.46 -13.44 20.77
N ASN A 89 0.25 -12.15 20.98
CA ASN A 89 0.26 -11.52 22.30
C ASN A 89 -1.15 -11.41 22.91
N ALA A 90 -2.19 -11.89 22.22
CA ALA A 90 -3.54 -11.91 22.77
C ALA A 90 -3.53 -12.82 24.02
N PRO A 91 -4.03 -12.34 25.18
CA PRO A 91 -4.14 -13.18 26.36
C PRO A 91 -5.02 -14.38 26.01
N ASP A 92 -4.48 -15.58 26.24
CA ASP A 92 -5.09 -16.87 25.91
C ASP A 92 -6.51 -16.92 26.51
N GLY A 93 -7.56 -16.73 25.69
CA GLY A 93 -8.94 -16.78 26.19
C GLY A 93 -10.04 -16.03 25.45
N SER A 94 -9.79 -15.11 24.50
CA SER A 94 -10.90 -14.41 23.80
C SER A 94 -11.40 -15.12 22.53
N GLY A 95 -11.01 -16.38 22.32
CA GLY A 95 -11.48 -17.21 21.21
C GLY A 95 -12.79 -17.91 21.56
N LYS A 96 -13.89 -17.16 21.65
CA LYS A 96 -15.28 -17.64 21.53
C LYS A 96 -16.17 -16.40 21.50
N ASP A 97 -16.58 -16.00 20.31
CA ASP A 97 -17.86 -15.38 20.00
C ASP A 97 -18.22 -15.75 18.55
#